data_AF-A0A933BZQ0-F1
#
_entry.id   AF-A0A933BZQ0-F1
#
_cell.length_a   1.000
_cell.length_b   1.000
_cell.length_c   1.000
_cell.angle_alpha   90.00
_cell.angle_beta   90.00
_cell.angle_gamma   90.00
#
_symmetry.space_group_name_H-M   'P 1'
#
loop_
_entity.id
_entity.type
_entity.pdbx_description
1 polymer ?
#
loop_
_entity_poly.entity_id
_entity_poly.type
_entity_poly.pdbx_seq_one_letter_code
_entity_poly.pdbx_strand_id
1 'polypeptide(L)'
;PLRRALQLVPEHAEASLMLAQALLEQRKFTQAIGVLEAGVARHPNERGLHHQLAIARGALGEWQAALTARQTALRLAGDRASWQQWLHLAQIQQRLGDDAAAQEALARARSLAPAAEQGHLVLDHALVSVPGSP
;
A
#
# COMPACT_ATOMS: atom_id res chain seq x y z
N PRO A 1 -28.49 -24.79 -2.01
CA PRO A 1 -27.19 -25.05 -2.68
C PRO A 1 -26.39 -23.74 -2.90
N LEU A 2 -25.73 -23.25 -1.83
CA LEU A 2 -24.94 -22.00 -1.84
C LEU A 2 -23.45 -22.21 -2.16
N ARG A 3 -22.98 -23.47 -2.17
CA ARG A 3 -21.59 -23.82 -2.53
C ARG A 3 -21.29 -23.76 -4.03
N ARG A 4 -22.29 -23.56 -4.88
CA ARG A 4 -22.13 -23.49 -6.35
C ARG A 4 -22.08 -22.05 -6.90
N ALA A 5 -22.41 -21.06 -6.08
CA ALA A 5 -22.28 -19.64 -6.44
C ALA A 5 -20.83 -19.12 -6.34
N LEU A 6 -19.93 -19.89 -5.72
CA LEU A 6 -18.49 -19.59 -5.63
C LEU A 6 -17.71 -19.91 -6.93
N GLN A 7 -18.39 -20.27 -8.03
CA GLN A 7 -17.79 -20.53 -9.34
C GLN A 7 -18.04 -19.42 -10.37
N LEU A 8 -18.60 -18.27 -9.97
CA LEU A 8 -18.35 -17.04 -10.72
C LEU A 8 -16.98 -16.55 -10.31
N VAL A 9 -15.97 -17.21 -10.86
CA VAL A 9 -14.59 -16.77 -10.80
C VAL A 9 -14.57 -15.34 -11.32
N PRO A 10 -14.24 -14.33 -10.50
CA PRO A 10 -13.88 -13.07 -11.08
C PRO A 10 -12.52 -13.31 -11.73
N GLU A 11 -12.52 -13.61 -13.04
CA GLU A 11 -11.30 -13.67 -13.87
C GLU A 11 -10.58 -12.32 -13.96
N HIS A 12 -11.10 -11.30 -13.27
CA HIS A 12 -10.60 -9.96 -13.29
C HIS A 12 -10.04 -9.59 -11.92
N ALA A 13 -8.79 -9.15 -11.93
CA ALA A 13 -8.17 -8.51 -10.78
C ALA A 13 -9.01 -7.33 -10.25
N GLU A 14 -9.75 -6.64 -11.12
CA GLU A 14 -10.70 -5.58 -10.78
C GLU A 14 -11.78 -6.03 -9.78
N ALA A 15 -12.38 -7.20 -9.98
CA ALA A 15 -13.40 -7.69 -9.05
C ALA A 15 -12.80 -8.11 -7.69
N SER A 16 -11.57 -8.63 -7.69
CA SER A 16 -10.82 -8.85 -6.45
C SER A 16 -10.53 -7.52 -5.73
N LEU A 17 -10.20 -6.46 -6.48
CA LEU A 17 -10.00 -5.12 -5.94
C LEU A 17 -11.27 -4.52 -5.35
N MET A 18 -12.39 -4.58 -6.07
CA MET A 18 -13.67 -4.05 -5.60
C MET A 18 -14.13 -4.76 -4.32
N LEU A 19 -14.03 -6.09 -4.29
CA LEU A 19 -14.39 -6.86 -3.10
C LEU A 19 -13.46 -6.55 -1.92
N ALA A 20 -12.15 -6.51 -2.16
CA ALA A 20 -11.17 -6.17 -1.13
C ALA A 20 -11.39 -4.77 -0.58
N GLN A 21 -11.68 -3.79 -1.44
CA GLN A 21 -12.00 -2.42 -1.05
C GLN A 21 -13.24 -2.36 -0.15
N ALA A 22 -14.33 -3.03 -0.54
CA ALA A 22 -15.53 -3.10 0.27
C ALA A 22 -15.27 -3.77 1.65
N LEU A 23 -14.39 -4.77 1.70
CA LEU A 23 -13.98 -5.41 2.95
C LEU A 23 -13.11 -4.48 3.82
N LEU A 24 -12.21 -3.70 3.21
CA LEU A 24 -11.39 -2.71 3.90
C LEU A 24 -12.23 -1.59 4.52
N GLU A 25 -13.22 -1.08 3.80
CA GLU A 25 -14.18 -0.08 4.30
C GLU A 25 -14.97 -0.61 5.50
N GLN A 26 -15.29 -1.91 5.48
CA GLN A 26 -15.92 -2.62 6.61
C GLN A 26 -14.93 -3.02 7.72
N ARG A 27 -13.65 -2.64 7.60
CA ARG A 27 -12.55 -3.02 8.52
C ARG A 27 -12.35 -4.54 8.67
N LYS A 28 -12.79 -5.33 7.69
CA LYS A 28 -12.64 -6.79 7.64
C LYS A 28 -11.29 -7.16 7.03
N PHE A 29 -10.20 -6.71 7.65
CA PHE A 29 -8.86 -6.75 7.07
C PHE A 29 -8.38 -8.17 6.73
N THR A 30 -8.57 -9.16 7.61
CA THR A 30 -8.17 -10.56 7.35
C THR A 30 -8.90 -11.16 6.13
N GLN A 31 -10.19 -10.83 5.96
CA GLN A 31 -10.95 -11.28 4.79
C GLN A 31 -10.46 -10.57 3.52
N ALA A 32 -10.16 -9.28 3.60
CA ALA A 32 -9.58 -8.53 2.48
C ALA A 32 -8.25 -9.14 2.05
N ILE A 33 -7.37 -9.50 2.99
CA ILE A 33 -6.09 -10.17 2.69
C ILE A 33 -6.31 -11.47 1.93
N GLY A 34 -7.24 -12.33 2.38
CA GLY A 34 -7.52 -13.60 1.69
C GLY A 34 -7.97 -13.40 0.24
N VAL A 35 -8.83 -12.41 -0.02
CA VAL A 35 -9.27 -12.06 -1.39
C VAL A 35 -8.10 -11.52 -2.22
N LEU A 36 -7.28 -10.65 -1.62
CA LEU A 36 -6.15 -10.02 -2.30
C LEU A 36 -5.03 -11.02 -2.62
N GLU A 37 -4.71 -11.95 -1.71
CA GLU A 37 -3.71 -13.00 -1.94
C GLU A 37 -4.15 -13.95 -3.05
N ALA A 38 -5.43 -14.34 -3.08
CA ALA A 38 -6.00 -15.12 -4.18
C ALA A 38 -5.93 -14.34 -5.51
N GLY A 39 -6.20 -13.03 -5.49
CA GLY A 39 -6.05 -12.16 -6.64
C GLY A 39 -4.60 -12.09 -7.13
N VAL A 40 -3.64 -11.87 -6.23
CA VAL A 40 -2.20 -11.77 -6.55
C VAL A 40 -1.67 -13.08 -7.13
N ALA A 41 -2.12 -14.22 -6.62
CA ALA A 41 -1.74 -15.53 -7.16
C ALA A 41 -2.12 -15.70 -8.64
N ARG A 42 -3.22 -15.05 -9.08
CA ARG A 42 -3.71 -15.10 -10.47
C ARG A 42 -3.16 -13.96 -11.32
N HIS A 43 -2.96 -12.79 -10.72
CA HIS A 43 -2.53 -11.56 -11.38
C HIS A 43 -1.36 -10.93 -10.62
N PRO A 44 -0.17 -11.55 -10.64
CA PRO A 44 0.96 -11.13 -9.80
C PRO A 44 1.51 -9.75 -10.15
N ASN A 45 1.23 -9.25 -11.35
CA ASN A 45 1.68 -7.95 -11.83
C ASN A 45 0.60 -6.86 -11.68
N GLU A 46 -0.55 -7.17 -11.10
CA GLU A 46 -1.59 -6.16 -10.89
C GLU A 46 -1.24 -5.26 -9.70
N ARG A 47 -0.77 -4.05 -10.00
CA ARG A 47 -0.34 -3.05 -9.01
C ARG A 47 -1.37 -2.78 -7.93
N GLY A 48 -2.66 -2.71 -8.31
CA GLY A 48 -3.73 -2.41 -7.37
C GLY A 48 -3.82 -3.43 -6.23
N LEU A 49 -3.60 -4.72 -6.54
CA LEU A 49 -3.75 -5.79 -5.55
C LEU A 49 -2.68 -5.69 -4.47
N HIS A 50 -1.42 -5.47 -4.87
CA HIS A 50 -0.31 -5.24 -3.95
C HIS A 50 -0.50 -3.98 -3.10
N HIS A 51 -1.06 -2.92 -3.70
CA HIS A 51 -1.37 -1.69 -2.98
C HIS A 51 -2.40 -1.91 -1.86
N GLN A 52 -3.52 -2.56 -2.17
CA GLN A 52 -4.57 -2.86 -1.19
C GLN A 52 -4.08 -3.87 -0.13
N LEU A 53 -3.22 -4.81 -0.51
CA LEU A 53 -2.65 -5.79 0.40
C LEU A 53 -1.70 -5.12 1.42
N ALA A 54 -0.92 -4.12 0.98
CA ALA A 54 -0.13 -3.30 1.90
C ALA A 54 -1.01 -2.55 2.92
N ILE A 55 -2.15 -2.00 2.48
CA ILE A 55 -3.09 -1.30 3.37
C ILE A 55 -3.70 -2.28 4.38
N ALA A 56 -4.22 -3.42 3.90
CA ALA A 56 -4.86 -4.42 4.75
C ALA A 56 -3.92 -4.96 5.83
N ARG A 57 -2.68 -5.30 5.45
CA ARG A 57 -1.65 -5.80 6.36
C ARG A 57 -1.18 -4.74 7.34
N GLY A 58 -1.02 -3.49 6.89
CA GLY A 58 -0.69 -2.36 7.76
C GLY A 58 -1.79 -2.12 8.81
N ALA A 59 -3.06 -2.25 8.44
CA ALA A 59 -4.18 -2.11 9.38
C ALA A 59 -4.19 -3.20 10.48
N LEU A 60 -3.60 -4.37 10.23
CA LEU A 60 -3.41 -5.44 11.20
C LEU A 60 -2.07 -5.35 11.98
N GLY A 61 -1.22 -4.39 11.65
CA GLY A 61 0.11 -4.26 12.25
C GLY A 61 1.15 -5.24 11.70
N GLU A 62 0.86 -5.91 10.59
CA GLU A 62 1.76 -6.82 9.89
C GLU A 62 2.76 -6.04 9.03
N TRP A 63 3.54 -5.15 9.66
CA TRP A 63 4.32 -4.10 8.99
C TRP A 63 5.34 -4.64 7.98
N GLN A 64 6.01 -5.76 8.29
CA GLN A 64 6.97 -6.36 7.37
C GLN A 64 6.29 -6.85 6.10
N ALA A 65 5.13 -7.47 6.24
CA ALA A 65 4.35 -8.03 5.15
C ALA A 65 3.65 -6.91 4.33
N ALA A 66 3.31 -5.79 4.98
CA ALA A 66 2.87 -4.56 4.33
C ALA A 66 4.00 -3.89 3.52
N LEU A 67 5.23 -3.88 4.05
CA LEU A 67 6.41 -3.33 3.38
C LEU A 67 6.67 -4.06 2.05
N THR A 68 6.72 -5.39 2.06
CA THR A 68 6.93 -6.20 0.84
C THR A 68 5.88 -5.90 -0.23
N ALA A 69 4.60 -5.81 0.17
CA ALA A 69 3.51 -5.51 -0.75
C ALA A 69 3.60 -4.08 -1.30
N ARG A 70 3.95 -3.10 -0.47
CA ARG A 70 4.15 -1.69 -0.87
C ARG A 70 5.31 -1.55 -1.87
N GLN A 71 6.45 -2.17 -1.59
CA GLN A 71 7.60 -2.17 -2.49
C GLN A 71 7.25 -2.81 -3.84
N THR A 72 6.47 -3.89 -3.83
CA THR A 72 6.02 -4.53 -5.07
C THR A 72 5.08 -3.62 -5.87
N ALA A 73 4.13 -2.97 -5.21
CA ALA A 73 3.25 -1.99 -5.85
C ALA A 73 4.03 -0.81 -6.46
N LEU A 74 5.04 -0.29 -5.77
CA LEU A 74 5.92 0.78 -6.27
C LEU A 74 6.74 0.31 -7.49
N ARG A 75 7.32 -0.89 -7.42
CA ARG A 75 8.07 -1.48 -8.54
C ARG A 75 7.19 -1.64 -9.80
N LEU A 76 5.94 -2.07 -9.63
CA LEU A 76 4.98 -2.21 -10.74
C LEU A 76 4.47 -0.84 -11.26
N ALA A 77 4.46 0.19 -10.41
CA ALA A 77 4.13 1.55 -10.82
C ALA A 77 5.25 2.18 -11.68
N GLY A 78 6.51 1.88 -11.36
CA GLY A 78 7.68 2.52 -11.97
C GLY A 78 7.62 4.04 -11.80
N ASP A 79 7.91 4.78 -12.87
CA ASP A 79 7.90 6.25 -12.87
C ASP A 79 6.52 6.87 -12.63
N ARG A 80 5.44 6.07 -12.68
CA ARG A 80 4.08 6.52 -12.35
C ARG A 80 3.77 6.49 -10.86
N ALA A 81 4.71 6.08 -10.02
CA ALA A 81 4.54 6.11 -8.57
C ALA A 81 4.36 7.55 -8.09
N SER A 82 3.21 7.84 -7.45
CA SER A 82 2.92 9.16 -6.92
C SER A 82 3.66 9.42 -5.60
N TRP A 83 3.81 10.69 -5.23
CA TRP A 83 4.44 11.07 -3.96
C TRP A 83 3.74 10.45 -2.74
N GLN A 84 2.41 10.29 -2.78
CA GLN A 84 1.65 9.63 -1.71
C GLN A 84 2.06 8.15 -1.53
N GLN A 85 2.43 7.47 -2.62
CA GLN A 85 2.87 6.08 -2.51
C GLN A 85 4.21 5.96 -1.80
N TRP A 86 5.13 6.90 -2.05
CA TRP A 86 6.41 7.03 -1.36
C TRP A 86 6.25 7.45 0.10
N LEU A 87 5.33 8.38 0.40
CA LEU A 87 4.99 8.74 1.78
C LEU A 87 4.50 7.54 2.59
N HIS A 88 3.61 6.73 2.04
CA HIS A 88 3.14 5.53 2.73
C HIS A 88 4.25 4.48 2.92
N LEU A 89 5.22 4.39 2.00
CA LEU A 89 6.39 3.53 2.19
C LEU A 89 7.20 4.01 3.41
N ALA A 90 7.47 5.31 3.50
CA ALA A 90 8.18 5.91 4.62
C ALA A 90 7.47 5.64 5.95
N GLN A 91 6.15 5.81 6.00
CA GLN A 91 5.36 5.52 7.19
C GLN A 91 5.49 4.05 7.62
N ILE A 92 5.47 3.10 6.68
CA ILE A 92 5.67 1.68 7.01
C ILE A 92 7.09 1.46 7.55
N GLN A 93 8.12 2.08 6.98
CA GLN A 93 9.51 1.98 7.43
C GLN A 93 9.70 2.58 8.83
N GLN A 94 9.10 3.73 9.13
CA GLN A 94 9.08 4.31 10.48
C GLN A 94 8.44 3.36 11.49
N ARG A 95 7.33 2.69 11.12
CA ARG A 95 6.68 1.69 12.01
C ARG A 95 7.54 0.46 12.26
N LEU A 96 8.48 0.18 11.37
CA LEU A 96 9.49 -0.87 11.52
C LEU A 96 10.76 -0.38 12.24
N GLY A 97 10.89 0.92 12.50
CA GLY A 97 12.09 1.53 13.08
C GLY A 97 13.25 1.71 12.10
N ASP A 98 12.99 1.62 10.80
CA ASP A 98 13.99 1.86 9.75
C ASP A 98 13.98 3.33 9.33
N ASP A 99 14.48 4.19 10.22
CA ASP A 99 14.45 5.64 10.06
C ASP A 99 15.26 6.10 8.83
N ALA A 100 16.37 5.41 8.53
CA ALA A 100 17.20 5.70 7.36
C ALA A 100 16.41 5.48 6.06
N ALA A 101 15.76 4.33 5.91
CA ALA A 101 14.98 4.06 4.71
C ALA A 101 13.73 4.95 4.63
N ALA A 102 13.13 5.31 5.77
CA ALA A 102 12.02 6.26 5.82
C ALA A 102 12.39 7.66 5.31
N GLN A 103 13.58 8.16 5.68
CA GLN A 103 14.11 9.43 5.19
C GLN A 103 14.28 9.43 3.67
N GLU A 104 14.84 8.36 3.11
CA GLU A 104 14.99 8.22 1.65
C GLU A 104 13.64 8.24 0.94
N ALA A 105 12.65 7.51 1.47
CA ALA A 105 11.31 7.47 0.91
C ALA A 105 10.59 8.83 1.02
N LEU A 106 10.77 9.57 2.12
CA LEU A 106 10.24 10.93 2.29
C LEU A 106 10.90 11.93 1.34
N ALA A 107 12.22 11.85 1.17
CA ALA A 107 12.94 12.68 0.20
C ALA A 107 12.42 12.42 -1.22
N ARG A 108 12.17 11.15 -1.57
CA ARG A 108 11.57 10.81 -2.87
C ARG A 108 10.15 11.36 -3.00
N ALA A 109 9.32 11.22 -1.97
CA ALA A 109 7.98 11.79 -1.96
C ALA A 109 8.02 13.32 -2.16
N ARG A 110 8.90 14.03 -1.46
CA ARG A 110 9.06 15.49 -1.59
C ARG A 110 9.48 15.91 -3.00
N SER A 111 10.39 15.15 -3.63
CA SER A 111 10.82 15.44 -5.00
C SER A 111 9.69 15.31 -6.05
N LEU A 112 8.64 14.55 -5.73
CA LEU A 112 7.50 14.30 -6.61
C LEU A 112 6.26 15.14 -6.23
N ALA A 113 6.26 15.81 -5.08
CA ALA A 113 5.12 16.55 -4.58
C ALA A 113 4.94 17.88 -5.35
N PRO A 114 3.74 18.18 -5.88
CA PRO A 114 3.49 19.47 -6.52
C PRO A 114 3.64 20.61 -5.50
N ALA A 115 4.34 21.69 -5.89
CA ALA A 115 4.61 22.83 -5.01
C ALA A 115 3.35 23.49 -4.40
N ALA A 116 2.19 23.33 -5.03
CA ALA A 116 0.91 23.89 -4.57
C ALA A 116 0.08 22.93 -3.69
N GLU A 117 0.50 21.67 -3.54
CA GLU A 117 -0.30 20.67 -2.82
C GLU A 117 0.03 20.69 -1.32
N GLN A 118 -0.98 20.44 -0.48
CA GLN A 118 -0.85 20.19 0.98
C GLN A 118 0.18 19.07 1.28
N GLY A 119 0.58 18.31 0.27
CA GLY A 119 1.65 17.32 0.32
C GLY A 119 2.96 17.87 0.89
N HIS A 120 3.41 19.09 0.55
CA HIS A 120 4.64 19.63 1.14
C HIS A 120 4.54 19.78 2.66
N LEU A 121 3.42 20.31 3.17
CA LEU A 121 3.19 20.43 4.63
C LEU A 121 3.15 19.07 5.34
N VAL A 122 2.48 18.09 4.75
CA VAL A 122 2.41 16.72 5.30
C VAL A 122 3.79 16.06 5.31
N LEU A 123 4.60 16.27 4.26
CA LEU A 123 5.94 15.72 4.14
C LEU A 123 6.94 16.41 5.08
N ASP A 124 6.84 17.72 5.24
CA ASP A 124 7.66 18.49 6.17
C ASP A 124 7.41 18.04 7.61
N HIS A 125 6.15 17.85 8.01
CA HIS A 125 5.80 17.29 9.31
C HIS A 125 6.33 15.86 9.50
N ALA A 126 6.19 15.01 8.48
CA ALA A 126 6.66 13.63 8.54
C ALA A 126 8.19 13.54 8.70
N LEU A 127 8.95 14.44 8.06
CA LEU A 127 10.41 14.51 8.16
C LEU A 127 10.89 14.97 9.53
N VAL A 128 10.26 15.99 10.13
CA VAL A 128 10.60 16.45 11.49
C VAL A 128 10.34 15.37 12.55
N SER A 129 9.41 14.46 12.28
CA SER A 129 9.05 13.37 13.19
C SER A 129 10.01 12.17 13.13
N VAL A 130 10.92 12.11 12.15
CA VAL A 130 11.97 11.08 12.09
C VAL A 130 13.21 11.61 12.83
N PRO A 131 13.71 10.90 13.87
CA PRO A 131 14.93 11.31 14.55
C PRO A 131 16.14 11.20 13.60
N GLY A 132 16.94 12.28 13.52
CA GLY A 132 18.12 12.36 12.65
C GLY A 132 17.96 13.22 11.39
N SER A 133 16.84 13.93 11.24
CA SER A 133 16.72 15.01 10.24
C SER A 133 17.76 16.12 10.52
N PRO A 134 18.53 16.58 9.51
CA PRO A 134 19.52 17.63 9.68
C PRO A 134 18.89 18.99 10.02
#